data_AF-D4DSR8-F1
#
_entry.id   AF-D4DSR8-F1
#
_cell.length_a   1.000
_cell.length_b   1.000
_cell.length_c   1.000
_cell.angle_alpha   90.00
_cell.angle_beta   90.00
_cell.angle_gamma   90.00
#
_symmetry.space_group_name_H-M   'P 1'
#
loop_
_entity.id
_entity.type
_entity.pdbx_description
1 polymer ?
#
loop_
_entity_poly.entity_id
_entity_poly.type
_entity_poly.pdbx_seq_one_letter_code
_entity_poly.pdbx_strand_id
1 'polypeptide(L)' 'MSHNHTILQHLPIGQKVGIAFSGGLDTSAALLWMKLKGALPYAYTANLGQPDEDDYNAVPKKRWNTVRKTPA' A
#
# COMPACT_ATOMS: atom_id res chain seq x y z
N MET A 1 17.81 4.45 21.91
CA MET A 1 17.41 3.05 22.15
C MET A 1 17.06 2.41 20.81
N SER A 2 17.93 1.55 20.28
CA SER A 2 17.67 0.86 19.01
C SER A 2 16.66 -0.26 19.26
N HIS A 3 15.43 -0.09 18.78
CA HIS A 3 14.38 -1.09 18.86
C HIS A 3 14.53 -2.04 17.67
N ASN A 4 15.48 -2.97 17.75
CA ASN A 4 15.70 -3.98 16.70
C ASN A 4 14.71 -5.14 16.87
N HIS A 5 13.42 -4.84 16.76
CA HIS A 5 12.35 -5.84 16.78
C HIS A 5 11.89 -6.08 15.35
N THR A 6 11.90 -7.34 14.92
CA THR A 6 11.44 -7.76 13.59
C THR A 6 9.98 -7.37 13.33
N ILE A 7 9.17 -7.28 14.39
CA ILE A 7 7.75 -6.90 14.32
C ILE A 7 7.56 -5.52 14.97
N LEU A 8 7.09 -4.56 14.17
CA LEU A 8 6.74 -3.22 14.64
C LEU A 8 5.29 -3.22 15.12
N GLN A 9 5.06 -2.88 16.39
CA GLN A 9 3.71 -2.78 16.97
C GLN A 9 2.99 -1.48 16.59
N HIS A 10 3.74 -0.46 16.14
CA HIS A 10 3.23 0.85 15.78
C HIS A 10 3.61 1.20 14.34
N LEU A 11 2.78 2.03 13.72
CA LEU A 11 3.03 2.51 12.36
C LEU A 11 4.29 3.41 12.35
N PRO A 12 5.30 3.11 11.50
CA PRO A 12 6.51 3.93 11.42
C PRO A 12 6.25 5.20 10.57
N ILE A 13 5.79 6.26 11.22
CA ILE A 13 5.51 7.58 10.61
C ILE A 13 6.79 8.17 10.00
N GLY A 14 6.67 8.78 8.83
CA GLY A 14 7.78 9.37 8.07
C GLY A 14 8.74 8.36 7.43
N GLN A 15 8.51 7.06 7.62
CA GLN A 15 9.35 5.99 7.07
C GLN A 15 8.68 5.28 5.90
N LYS A 16 9.51 4.66 5.06
CA LYS A 16 9.06 3.86 3.92
C LYS A 16 8.53 2.51 4.39
N VAL A 17 7.31 2.17 4.00
CA VAL A 17 6.65 0.91 4.35
C VAL A 17 6.26 0.18 3.06
N GLY A 18 6.86 -1.00 2.82
CA GLY A 18 6.44 -1.85 1.71
C GLY A 18 5.13 -2.58 2.03
N ILE A 19 4.19 -2.59 1.09
CA ILE A 19 2.95 -3.36 1.19
C ILE A 19 2.84 -4.30 -0.01
N ALA A 20 2.63 -5.59 0.25
CA ALA A 20 2.25 -6.55 -0.78
C ALA A 20 0.80 -6.28 -1.14
N PHE A 21 0.58 -5.76 -2.34
CA PHE A 21 -0.69 -5.18 -2.73
C PHE A 21 -1.41 -6.07 -3.74
N SER A 22 -2.51 -6.69 -3.31
CA SER A 22 -3.35 -7.56 -4.14
C SER A 22 -4.38 -6.84 -5.03
N GLY A 23 -4.92 -5.70 -4.63
CA GLY A 23 -6.04 -5.05 -5.36
C GLY A 23 -7.32 -5.00 -4.56
N GLY A 24 -7.46 -5.88 -3.57
CA GLY A 24 -8.66 -5.99 -2.74
C GLY A 24 -8.90 -4.83 -1.79
N LEU A 25 -10.03 -4.91 -1.08
CA LEU A 25 -10.48 -3.89 -0.12
C LEU A 25 -9.45 -3.67 0.99
N ASP A 26 -8.91 -4.75 1.57
CA ASP A 26 -8.02 -4.66 2.74
C ASP A 26 -6.71 -3.94 2.42
N THR A 27 -6.05 -4.32 1.31
CA THR A 27 -4.79 -3.71 0.88
C THR A 27 -5.00 -2.26 0.45
N SER A 28 -6.17 -1.94 -0.13
CA SER A 28 -6.57 -0.57 -0.48
C SER A 28 -6.80 0.32 0.75
N ALA A 29 -7.55 -0.19 1.72
CA ALA A 29 -7.82 0.52 2.97
C ALA A 29 -6.54 0.74 3.78
N ALA A 30 -5.69 -0.29 3.89
CA ALA A 30 -4.41 -0.21 4.59
C ALA A 30 -3.47 0.84 3.96
N LEU A 31 -3.33 0.84 2.63
CA LEU A 31 -2.49 1.83 1.94
C LEU A 31 -2.97 3.26 2.16
N LEU A 32 -4.29 3.50 2.06
CA LEU A 32 -4.86 4.83 2.31
C LEU A 32 -4.66 5.25 3.76
N TRP A 33 -4.95 4.36 4.71
CA TRP A 33 -4.80 4.63 6.14
C TRP A 33 -3.35 4.96 6.53
N MET A 34 -2.37 4.20 6.01
CA MET A 34 -0.94 4.45 6.23
C MET A 34 -0.53 5.85 5.74
N LYS A 35 -1.00 6.25 4.55
CA LYS A 35 -0.74 7.59 4.00
C LYS A 35 -1.34 8.69 4.87
N LEU A 36 -2.61 8.54 5.28
CA LEU A 36 -3.31 9.52 6.11
C LEU A 36 -2.68 9.67 7.51
N LYS A 37 -2.08 8.61 8.04
CA LYS A 37 -1.36 8.62 9.32
C LYS A 37 0.09 9.11 9.22
N GLY A 38 0.57 9.44 8.01
CA GLY A 38 1.88 10.04 7.80
C GLY A 38 3.03 9.05 7.55
N ALA A 39 2.75 7.77 7.31
CA ALA A 39 3.76 6.84 6.78
C ALA A 39 3.92 7.03 5.26
N LEU A 40 4.99 6.46 4.69
CA LEU A 40 5.28 6.51 3.26
C LEU A 40 5.09 5.10 2.64
N PRO A 41 3.86 4.69 2.28
CA PRO A 41 3.61 3.36 1.75
C PRO A 41 4.09 3.20 0.29
N TYR A 42 4.68 2.04 -0.01
CA TYR A 42 5.08 1.60 -1.34
C TYR A 42 4.35 0.30 -1.68
N ALA A 43 3.53 0.32 -2.73
CA ALA A 43 2.76 -0.83 -3.17
C ALA A 43 3.54 -1.68 -4.17
N TYR A 44 3.66 -2.96 -3.86
CA TYR A 44 4.24 -3.97 -4.75
C TYR A 44 3.17 -5.01 -5.07
N THR A 45 2.74 -5.05 -6.32
CA THR A 45 1.84 -6.09 -6.82
C THR A 45 2.70 -7.11 -7.56
N ALA A 46 2.60 -8.38 -7.18
CA ALA A 46 3.31 -9.47 -7.81
C ALA A 46 2.47 -10.03 -8.96
N ASN A 47 3.05 -10.18 -10.14
CA ASN A 47 2.37 -10.82 -11.26
C ASN A 47 2.55 -12.33 -11.12
N LEU A 48 1.61 -12.98 -10.45
CA LEU A 48 1.64 -14.42 -10.21
C LEU A 48 0.80 -15.20 -11.24
N GLY A 49 0.24 -14.52 -12.25
CA GLY A 49 -0.64 -15.15 -13.23
C GLY A 49 -1.87 -15.79 -12.59
N GLN A 50 -2.51 -15.09 -11.63
CA GLN A 50 -3.73 -15.61 -11.02
C GLN A 50 -4.80 -15.79 -12.12
N PRO A 51 -5.44 -16.97 -12.22
CA PRO A 51 -6.34 -17.31 -13.33
C PRO A 51 -7.62 -16.45 -13.38
N ASP A 52 -7.88 -15.66 -12.33
CA ASP A 52 -9.11 -14.88 -12.14
C ASP A 52 -8.91 -13.37 -12.40
N GLU A 53 -7.72 -12.96 -12.87
CA GLU A 53 -7.33 -11.55 -12.99
C GLU A 53 -7.15 -11.14 -14.47
N ASP A 54 -8.25 -10.81 -15.15
CA ASP A 54 -8.28 -10.48 -16.59
C ASP A 54 -7.54 -9.17 -16.96
N ASP A 55 -7.29 -8.25 -16.02
CA ASP A 55 -6.62 -6.97 -16.30
C ASP A 55 -5.64 -6.52 -15.20
N TYR A 56 -4.49 -7.19 -15.19
CA TYR A 56 -3.33 -6.87 -14.34
C TYR A 56 -2.84 -5.41 -14.49
N ASN A 57 -3.03 -4.80 -15.67
CA ASN A 57 -2.56 -3.44 -15.97
C ASN A 57 -3.50 -2.34 -15.45
N ALA A 58 -4.72 -2.67 -15.02
CA ALA A 58 -5.63 -1.72 -14.38
C ALA A 58 -5.22 -1.37 -12.94
N VAL A 59 -4.45 -2.25 -12.29
CA VAL A 59 -4.12 -2.16 -10.86
C VAL A 59 -3.24 -0.94 -10.52
N PRO A 60 -2.19 -0.61 -11.28
CA PRO A 60 -1.39 0.61 -11.02
C PRO A 60 -2.18 1.89 -11.37
N LYS A 61 -3.03 1.84 -12.40
CA LYS A 61 -3.65 3.03 -13.02
C LYS A 61 -4.87 3.55 -12.26
N LYS A 62 -5.73 2.67 -11.72
CA LYS A 62 -6.86 3.08 -10.85
C LYS A 62 -6.37 3.81 -9.58
N ARG A 63 -5.18 3.49 -9.08
CA ARG A 63 -4.70 3.95 -7.76
C ARG A 63 -4.13 5.34 -7.73
N TRP A 64 -3.37 5.74 -8.74
CA TRP A 64 -2.77 7.08 -8.77
C TRP A 64 -3.83 8.19 -8.66
N ASN A 65 -5.00 7.96 -9.27
CA ASN A 65 -6.09 8.92 -9.27
C ASN A 65 -6.83 9.02 -7.93
N THR A 66 -6.89 7.95 -7.12
CA THR A 66 -7.49 7.99 -5.78
C THR A 66 -6.57 8.72 -4.78
N VAL A 67 -5.26 8.57 -4.93
CA VAL A 67 -4.25 9.11 -4.00
C VAL A 67 -3.91 10.59 -4.28
N ARG A 68 -4.23 11.11 -5.48
CA ARG A 68 -4.06 12.53 -5.85
C ARG A 68 -5.28 13.42 -5.59
N LYS A 69 -6.45 12.83 -5.26
CA LYS A 69 -7.71 13.56 -5.07
C LYS A 69 -8.04 13.92 -3.61
N THR A 70 -7.11 13.74 -2.67
CA THR A 70 -7.24 14.39 -1.34
C THR A 70 -6.94 15.88 -1.50
N PRO A 71 -7.88 16.78 -1.15
CA PRO A 71 -7.63 18.22 -1.14
C PRO A 71 -6.51 18.54 -0.15
N ALA A 72 -5.73 19.57 -0.46
CA ALA A 72 -4.78 20.20 0.45
C ALA A 72 -5.51 20.83 1.66
#